data_AF-A0A7S2KSL4-F1
#
_entry.id   AF-A0A7S2KSL4-F1
#
_cell.length_a   1.000
_cell.length_b   1.000
_cell.length_c   1.000
_cell.angle_alpha   90.00
_cell.angle_beta   90.00
_cell.angle_gamma   90.00
#
_symmetry.space_group_name_H-M   'P 1'
#
loop_
_entity.id
_entity.type
_entity.pdbx_description
1 polymer ?
#
loop_
_entity_poly.entity_id
_entity_poly.type
_entity_poly.pdbx_seq_one_letter_code
_entity_poly.pdbx_strand_id
1 'polypeptide(L)'
;RFPLVTIEKGQGVHDESDPRFAEDKILDTLRRIKGVGPNVSTIFYYNSILDWPFYRLHHEFLKHPEWWLRGRDGKVCRRTGDGSFPNHTDLLVFDFAQAAVRDFWASECLSMVQTGFVDGCFSDVATDVPCGAGEAYQAGHTLVHQQLQARLGGGVLVANRAYSMPGVGAAMIEYFSADEDSIRTLMGVVEQGKMAVVH
;
A
#
# COMPACT_ATOMS: atom_id res chain seq x y z
N ARG A 1 -12.08 1.35 21.74
CA ARG A 1 -10.65 1.56 21.37
C ARG A 1 -10.35 0.60 20.24
N PHE A 2 -9.72 1.05 19.16
CA PHE A 2 -9.40 0.21 18.01
C PHE A 2 -8.03 -0.46 18.19
N PRO A 3 -7.89 -1.78 17.97
CA PRO A 3 -6.62 -2.49 18.14
C PRO A 3 -5.62 -2.23 17.01
N LEU A 4 -6.11 -1.74 15.86
CA LEU A 4 -5.34 -1.42 14.68
C LEU A 4 -5.76 -0.04 14.14
N VAL A 5 -4.79 0.76 13.72
CA VAL A 5 -5.00 2.06 13.07
C VAL A 5 -4.11 2.17 11.85
N THR A 6 -4.74 2.44 10.70
CA THR A 6 -4.06 2.82 9.47
C THR A 6 -4.19 4.32 9.28
N ILE A 7 -3.10 5.00 8.94
CA ILE A 7 -3.14 6.42 8.60
C ILE A 7 -2.95 6.56 7.10
N GLU A 8 -3.89 7.24 6.46
CA GLU A 8 -4.07 7.37 5.02
C GLU A 8 -2.99 8.28 4.38
N LYS A 9 -2.66 8.03 3.09
CA LYS A 9 -1.61 8.73 2.31
C LYS A 9 -1.63 10.24 2.41
N GLY A 10 -2.80 10.85 2.42
CA GLY A 10 -3.01 12.29 2.39
C GLY A 10 -3.11 12.92 3.78
N GLN A 11 -2.65 12.24 4.83
CA GLN A 11 -2.51 12.82 6.16
C GLN A 11 -1.74 14.15 6.08
N GLY A 12 -2.44 15.26 6.32
CA GLY A 12 -1.87 16.61 6.28
C GLY A 12 -1.42 17.07 4.89
N VAL A 13 -1.93 16.48 3.80
CA VAL A 13 -1.53 16.84 2.42
C VAL A 13 -1.91 18.27 2.02
N HIS A 14 -2.96 18.81 2.64
CA HIS A 14 -3.44 20.19 2.41
C HIS A 14 -2.91 21.18 3.47
N ASP A 15 -2.05 20.73 4.38
CA ASP A 15 -1.40 21.62 5.35
C ASP A 15 -0.17 22.28 4.70
N GLU A 16 -0.37 23.46 4.15
CA GLU A 16 0.69 24.26 3.51
C GLU A 16 1.79 24.69 4.48
N SER A 17 1.54 24.65 5.79
CA SER A 17 2.54 25.01 6.82
C SER A 17 3.54 23.89 7.10
N ASP A 18 3.24 22.65 6.69
CA ASP A 18 4.11 21.49 6.84
C ASP A 18 4.52 20.95 5.46
N PRO A 19 5.70 21.34 4.93
CA PRO A 19 6.13 20.94 3.58
C PRO A 19 6.74 19.53 3.54
N ARG A 20 6.71 18.78 4.64
CA ARG A 20 7.29 17.42 4.71
C ARG A 20 6.46 16.42 3.90
N PHE A 21 7.08 15.29 3.59
CA PHE A 21 6.45 14.23 2.80
C PHE A 21 5.37 13.48 3.59
N ALA A 22 4.48 12.78 2.88
CA ALA A 22 3.42 11.99 3.50
C ALA A 22 3.97 10.98 4.54
N GLU A 23 5.10 10.35 4.26
CA GLU A 23 5.79 9.43 5.17
C GLU A 23 6.03 10.07 6.54
N ASP A 24 6.53 11.32 6.57
CA ASP A 24 6.86 12.03 7.81
C ASP A 24 5.60 12.34 8.62
N LYS A 25 4.55 12.80 7.93
CA LYS A 25 3.27 13.18 8.54
C LYS A 25 2.53 11.96 9.09
N ILE A 26 2.56 10.85 8.35
CA ILE A 26 2.01 9.57 8.79
C ILE A 26 2.80 9.06 10.00
N LEU A 27 4.13 9.03 9.93
CA LEU A 27 4.98 8.56 11.02
C LEU A 27 4.76 9.35 12.32
N ASP A 28 4.69 10.68 12.23
CA ASP A 28 4.41 11.53 13.39
C ASP A 28 3.05 11.21 14.02
N THR A 29 2.05 10.93 13.20
CA THR A 29 0.71 10.57 13.67
C THR A 29 0.71 9.20 14.36
N LEU A 30 1.33 8.19 13.74
CA LEU A 30 1.47 6.85 14.30
C LEU A 30 2.28 6.85 15.61
N ARG A 31 3.35 7.65 15.68
CA ARG A 31 4.13 7.85 16.91
C ARG A 31 3.28 8.42 18.05
N ARG A 32 2.42 9.41 17.78
CA ARG A 32 1.49 9.96 18.79
C ARG A 32 0.48 8.91 19.26
N ILE A 33 -0.03 8.07 18.35
CA ILE A 33 -0.93 6.96 18.68
C ILE A 33 -0.24 5.97 19.62
N LYS A 34 0.99 5.54 19.30
CA LYS A 34 1.79 4.66 20.17
C LYS A 34 2.07 5.29 21.54
N GLY A 35 2.28 6.61 21.60
CA GLY A 35 2.47 7.35 22.85
C GLY A 35 1.25 7.27 23.80
N VAL A 36 0.04 7.16 23.25
CA VAL A 36 -1.21 7.00 24.04
C VAL A 36 -1.53 5.52 24.28
N GLY A 37 -1.23 4.66 23.32
CA GLY A 37 -1.53 3.24 23.34
C GLY A 37 -0.41 2.41 22.72
N PRO A 38 0.60 1.98 23.48
CA PRO A 38 1.75 1.25 22.93
C PRO A 38 1.37 -0.10 22.30
N ASN A 39 0.24 -0.68 22.72
CA ASN A 39 -0.28 -1.95 22.20
C ASN A 39 -1.18 -1.79 20.96
N VAL A 40 -1.44 -0.58 20.48
CA VAL A 40 -2.18 -0.36 19.23
C VAL A 40 -1.28 -0.73 18.06
N SER A 41 -1.77 -1.56 17.13
CA SER A 41 -1.08 -1.84 15.88
C SER A 41 -1.20 -0.64 14.95
N THR A 42 -0.08 -0.14 14.48
CA THR A 42 0.05 1.10 13.69
C THR A 42 0.51 0.77 12.29
N ILE A 43 -0.29 1.15 11.30
CA ILE A 43 -0.15 0.73 9.91
C ILE A 43 0.09 1.94 9.00
N PHE A 44 1.17 1.88 8.22
CA PHE A 44 1.51 2.88 7.22
C PHE A 44 0.81 2.57 5.88
N TYR A 45 -0.04 3.48 5.39
CA TYR A 45 -0.67 3.34 4.09
C TYR A 45 0.24 3.83 2.97
N TYR A 46 0.25 3.07 1.87
CA TYR A 46 0.71 3.52 0.57
C TYR A 46 0.11 2.67 -0.56
N ASN A 47 0.18 3.16 -1.79
CA ASN A 47 -0.46 2.55 -2.95
C ASN A 47 0.53 1.65 -3.72
N SER A 48 0.07 0.48 -4.16
CA SER A 48 0.91 -0.43 -4.95
C SER A 48 0.93 -0.11 -6.45
N ILE A 49 -0.02 0.71 -6.94
CA ILE A 49 -0.10 1.06 -8.36
C ILE A 49 0.24 2.52 -8.60
N LEU A 50 -0.36 3.44 -7.85
CA LEU A 50 -0.26 4.88 -8.05
C LEU A 50 0.94 5.44 -7.28
N ASP A 51 1.90 5.98 -8.01
CA ASP A 51 3.01 6.74 -7.43
C ASP A 51 2.58 8.19 -7.16
N TRP A 52 2.28 8.49 -5.90
CA TRP A 52 1.72 9.77 -5.47
C TRP A 52 2.82 10.83 -5.24
N PRO A 53 2.73 12.04 -5.85
CA PRO A 53 3.84 13.01 -5.87
C PRO A 53 4.27 13.59 -4.52
N PHE A 54 3.44 13.44 -3.49
CA PHE A 54 3.72 13.96 -2.15
C PHE A 54 4.44 12.96 -1.24
N TYR A 55 4.78 11.77 -1.76
CA TYR A 55 5.68 10.84 -1.10
C TYR A 55 7.14 11.17 -1.42
N ARG A 56 8.04 10.93 -0.47
CA ARG A 56 9.49 10.90 -0.73
C ARG A 56 9.84 9.81 -1.74
N LEU A 57 9.16 8.66 -1.67
CA LEU A 57 9.28 7.55 -2.61
C LEU A 57 9.22 8.02 -4.08
N HIS A 58 8.27 8.91 -4.41
CA HIS A 58 8.09 9.46 -5.74
C HIS A 58 9.36 10.13 -6.28
N HIS A 59 10.02 10.94 -5.45
CA HIS A 59 11.22 11.67 -5.87
C HIS A 59 12.40 10.75 -6.19
N GLU A 60 12.48 9.59 -5.54
CA GLU A 60 13.46 8.57 -5.91
C GLU A 60 13.02 7.84 -7.18
N PHE A 61 11.75 7.49 -7.30
CA PHE A 61 11.19 6.81 -8.47
C PHE A 61 11.36 7.59 -9.78
N LEU A 62 11.30 8.93 -9.72
CA LEU A 62 11.56 9.80 -10.86
C LEU A 62 12.99 9.69 -11.43
N LYS A 63 13.96 9.26 -10.62
CA LYS A 63 15.35 9.09 -11.06
C LYS A 63 15.55 7.83 -11.90
N HIS A 64 14.54 6.96 -11.93
CA HIS A 64 14.59 5.64 -12.56
C HIS A 64 13.49 5.46 -13.61
N PRO A 65 13.57 6.15 -14.77
CA PRO A 65 12.57 6.03 -15.83
C PRO A 65 12.46 4.63 -16.44
N GLU A 66 13.45 3.76 -16.22
CA GLU A 66 13.43 2.34 -16.54
C GLU A 66 12.49 1.53 -15.65
N TRP A 67 12.15 2.02 -14.45
CA TRP A 67 11.25 1.35 -13.49
C TRP A 67 9.76 1.65 -13.74
N TRP A 68 9.46 2.58 -14.66
CA TRP A 68 8.08 2.96 -14.96
C TRP A 68 7.43 1.89 -15.84
N LEU A 69 6.24 1.45 -15.44
CA LEU A 69 5.47 0.51 -16.24
C LEU A 69 5.19 1.09 -17.62
N ARG A 70 5.42 0.27 -18.66
CA ARG A 70 5.08 0.60 -20.03
C ARG A 70 3.96 -0.32 -20.53
N GLY A 71 3.00 0.27 -21.22
CA GLY A 71 1.96 -0.46 -21.93
C GLY A 71 2.54 -1.28 -23.08
N ARG A 72 1.71 -2.13 -23.67
CA ARG A 72 2.10 -2.96 -24.83
C ARG A 72 2.51 -2.11 -26.06
N ASP A 73 2.08 -0.86 -26.11
CA ASP A 73 2.45 0.13 -27.13
C ASP A 73 3.79 0.84 -26.84
N GLY A 74 4.49 0.46 -25.76
CA GLY A 74 5.76 1.03 -25.32
C GLY A 74 5.63 2.38 -24.59
N LYS A 75 4.41 2.94 -24.48
CA LYS A 75 4.18 4.20 -23.78
C LYS A 75 4.18 3.98 -22.27
N VAL A 76 4.61 5.00 -21.53
CA VAL A 76 4.54 5.00 -20.07
C VAL A 76 3.07 4.89 -19.64
N CYS A 77 2.78 3.92 -18.78
CA CYS A 77 1.49 3.79 -18.14
C CYS A 77 1.28 4.95 -17.18
N ARG A 78 0.16 5.65 -17.35
CA ARG A 78 -0.25 6.78 -16.52
C ARG A 78 -1.67 6.56 -16.03
N ARG A 79 -1.94 6.97 -14.79
CA ARG A 79 -3.25 6.80 -14.16
C ARG A 79 -3.71 8.09 -13.50
N THR A 80 -5.03 8.17 -13.31
CA THR A 80 -5.65 9.20 -12.50
C THR A 80 -6.04 8.57 -11.17
N GLY A 81 -5.61 9.19 -10.07
CA GLY A 81 -6.02 8.86 -8.71
C GLY A 81 -7.28 9.61 -8.28
N ASP A 82 -7.55 9.59 -6.99
CA ASP A 82 -8.68 10.32 -6.40
C ASP A 82 -8.47 11.84 -6.50
N GLY A 83 -9.47 12.53 -7.04
CA GLY A 83 -9.50 13.97 -7.26
C GLY A 83 -9.51 14.83 -5.99
N SER A 84 -9.71 14.24 -4.83
CA SER A 84 -9.61 14.93 -3.53
C SER A 84 -8.16 15.26 -3.13
N PHE A 85 -7.18 14.65 -3.79
CA PHE A 85 -5.75 14.88 -3.54
C PHE A 85 -5.09 15.77 -4.62
N PRO A 86 -4.05 16.54 -4.26
CA PRO A 86 -3.32 17.35 -5.23
C PRO A 86 -2.54 16.46 -6.20
N ASN A 87 -2.31 16.96 -7.43
CA ASN A 87 -1.52 16.29 -8.47
C ASN A 87 -1.95 14.84 -8.73
N HIS A 88 -3.27 14.57 -8.71
CA HIS A 88 -3.85 13.23 -8.85
C HIS A 88 -3.94 12.75 -10.30
N THR A 89 -3.53 13.54 -11.28
CA THR A 89 -3.54 13.17 -12.70
C THR A 89 -2.14 12.79 -13.15
N ASP A 90 -2.06 12.00 -14.23
CA ASP A 90 -0.79 11.63 -14.87
C ASP A 90 0.21 10.91 -13.92
N LEU A 91 -0.32 10.16 -12.96
CA LEU A 91 0.45 9.40 -11.97
C LEU A 91 1.21 8.26 -12.64
N LEU A 92 2.47 8.08 -12.28
CA LEU A 92 3.28 6.95 -12.74
C LEU A 92 2.82 5.65 -12.06
N VAL A 93 3.23 4.53 -12.67
CA VAL A 93 2.95 3.19 -12.16
C VAL A 93 4.23 2.38 -12.06
N PHE A 94 4.41 1.69 -10.94
CA PHE A 94 5.54 0.79 -10.68
C PHE A 94 5.53 -0.40 -11.64
N ASP A 95 6.65 -0.73 -12.29
CA ASP A 95 6.78 -1.98 -13.05
C ASP A 95 7.23 -3.16 -12.19
N PHE A 96 6.29 -3.85 -11.54
CA PHE A 96 6.61 -4.98 -10.67
C PHE A 96 7.12 -6.23 -11.39
N ALA A 97 7.14 -6.28 -12.73
CA ALA A 97 7.86 -7.34 -13.43
C ALA A 97 9.37 -7.29 -13.07
N GLN A 98 9.88 -6.10 -12.77
CA GLN A 98 11.28 -5.86 -12.43
C GLN A 98 11.54 -6.09 -10.94
N ALA A 99 12.55 -6.91 -10.62
CA ALA A 99 12.92 -7.20 -9.23
C ALA A 99 13.33 -5.93 -8.46
N ALA A 100 14.08 -5.03 -9.09
CA ALA A 100 14.52 -3.77 -8.47
C ALA A 100 13.32 -2.92 -8.01
N VAL A 101 12.23 -2.90 -8.78
CA VAL A 101 11.02 -2.14 -8.43
C VAL A 101 10.27 -2.77 -7.26
N ARG A 102 10.22 -4.11 -7.20
CA ARG A 102 9.66 -4.83 -6.06
C ARG A 102 10.45 -4.55 -4.78
N ASP A 103 11.77 -4.61 -4.86
CA ASP A 103 12.65 -4.33 -3.72
C ASP A 103 12.55 -2.86 -3.27
N PHE A 104 12.50 -1.93 -4.23
CA PHE A 104 12.32 -0.51 -3.99
C PHE A 104 10.99 -0.23 -3.26
N TRP A 105 9.86 -0.68 -3.82
CA TRP A 105 8.55 -0.45 -3.21
C TRP A 105 8.40 -1.13 -1.85
N ALA A 106 8.96 -2.34 -1.67
CA ALA A 106 8.95 -3.01 -0.37
C ALA A 106 9.85 -2.33 0.67
N SER A 107 10.94 -1.68 0.23
CA SER A 107 11.85 -0.98 1.14
C SER A 107 11.21 0.19 1.86
N GLU A 108 10.19 0.82 1.26
CA GLU A 108 9.46 1.93 1.87
C GLU A 108 8.76 1.50 3.16
N CYS A 109 7.96 0.43 3.07
CA CYS A 109 7.30 -0.16 4.23
C CYS A 109 8.30 -0.59 5.31
N LEU A 110 9.39 -1.26 4.90
CA LEU A 110 10.38 -1.76 5.85
C LEU A 110 11.13 -0.63 6.57
N SER A 111 11.40 0.48 5.87
CA SER A 111 12.01 1.68 6.45
C SER A 111 11.08 2.30 7.51
N MET A 112 9.77 2.34 7.22
CA MET A 112 8.76 2.81 8.19
C MET A 112 8.70 1.90 9.43
N VAL A 113 8.74 0.58 9.25
CA VAL A 113 8.74 -0.39 10.36
C VAL A 113 10.00 -0.26 11.24
N GLN A 114 11.17 0.00 10.63
CA GLN A 114 12.43 0.19 11.36
C GLN A 114 12.43 1.37 12.33
N THR A 115 11.48 2.31 12.20
CA THR A 115 11.32 3.42 13.15
C THR A 115 10.88 2.97 14.54
N GLY A 116 10.31 1.76 14.66
CA GLY A 116 9.74 1.24 15.91
C GLY A 116 8.35 1.79 16.25
N PHE A 117 7.78 2.65 15.41
CA PHE A 117 6.44 3.24 15.59
C PHE A 117 5.42 2.75 14.57
N VAL A 118 5.80 1.82 13.71
CA VAL A 118 4.97 1.22 12.66
C VAL A 118 5.12 -0.28 12.74
N ASP A 119 4.01 -1.01 12.84
CA ASP A 119 3.99 -2.47 13.01
C ASP A 119 3.71 -3.22 11.69
N GLY A 120 3.38 -2.48 10.64
CA GLY A 120 3.01 -3.03 9.35
C GLY A 120 2.58 -1.97 8.34
N CYS A 121 2.16 -2.40 7.17
CA CYS A 121 1.76 -1.51 6.10
C CYS A 121 0.45 -1.93 5.45
N PHE A 122 -0.22 -0.95 4.86
CA PHE A 122 -1.41 -1.13 4.05
C PHE A 122 -1.02 -0.88 2.60
N SER A 123 -1.25 -1.89 1.76
CA SER A 123 -1.06 -1.80 0.32
C SER A 123 -2.40 -1.61 -0.36
N ASP A 124 -2.63 -0.39 -0.84
CA ASP A 124 -3.83 -0.11 -1.60
C ASP A 124 -3.72 -0.61 -3.04
N VAL A 125 -4.86 -1.02 -3.60
CA VAL A 125 -5.02 -1.52 -4.98
C VAL A 125 -4.15 -2.76 -5.26
N ALA A 126 -4.01 -3.65 -4.29
CA ALA A 126 -3.06 -4.78 -4.33
C ALA A 126 -3.36 -5.87 -5.39
N THR A 127 -4.52 -5.83 -6.06
CA THR A 127 -4.95 -6.88 -6.99
C THR A 127 -5.19 -6.41 -8.43
N ASP A 128 -5.14 -5.10 -8.72
CA ASP A 128 -5.48 -4.63 -10.06
C ASP A 128 -4.31 -4.82 -11.03
N VAL A 129 -4.64 -4.84 -12.33
CA VAL A 129 -3.69 -4.89 -13.43
C VAL A 129 -3.85 -3.60 -14.26
N PRO A 130 -2.96 -2.61 -14.11
CA PRO A 130 -3.06 -1.33 -14.78
C PRO A 130 -2.62 -1.44 -16.25
N CYS A 131 -3.18 -0.58 -17.10
CA CYS A 131 -2.72 -0.36 -18.48
C CYS A 131 -2.61 -1.62 -19.37
N GLY A 132 -3.39 -2.67 -19.07
CA GLY A 132 -3.33 -3.94 -19.81
C GLY A 132 -1.99 -4.66 -19.69
N ALA A 133 -1.28 -4.45 -18.58
CA ALA A 133 0.00 -5.09 -18.28
C ALA A 133 -0.10 -6.63 -18.38
N GLY A 134 1.00 -7.26 -18.76
CA GLY A 134 1.06 -8.70 -19.01
C GLY A 134 1.21 -9.55 -17.75
N GLU A 135 1.28 -10.86 -17.95
CA GLU A 135 1.42 -11.86 -16.87
C GLU A 135 2.65 -11.62 -16.00
N ALA A 136 3.76 -11.15 -16.57
CA ALA A 136 4.98 -10.84 -15.82
C ALA A 136 4.75 -9.75 -14.76
N TYR A 137 3.97 -8.72 -15.10
CA TYR A 137 3.59 -7.68 -14.14
C TYR A 137 2.67 -8.27 -13.07
N GLN A 138 1.64 -9.02 -13.45
CA GLN A 138 0.67 -9.59 -12.50
C GLN A 138 1.35 -10.54 -11.50
N ALA A 139 2.24 -11.40 -11.99
CA ALA A 139 3.05 -12.29 -11.16
C ALA A 139 3.98 -11.47 -10.24
N GLY A 140 4.63 -10.43 -10.77
CA GLY A 140 5.46 -9.52 -10.00
C GLY A 140 4.70 -8.76 -8.91
N HIS A 141 3.49 -8.30 -9.22
CA HIS A 141 2.63 -7.57 -8.29
C HIS A 141 2.19 -8.49 -7.13
N THR A 142 1.84 -9.74 -7.42
CA THR A 142 1.59 -10.74 -6.36
C THR A 142 2.86 -11.02 -5.56
N LEU A 143 3.99 -11.19 -6.23
CA LEU A 143 5.26 -11.56 -5.62
C LEU A 143 5.78 -10.48 -4.67
N VAL A 144 5.65 -9.19 -4.98
CA VAL A 144 6.13 -8.12 -4.08
C VAL A 144 5.39 -8.14 -2.75
N HIS A 145 4.08 -8.42 -2.75
CA HIS A 145 3.30 -8.52 -1.52
C HIS A 145 3.72 -9.72 -0.67
N GLN A 146 3.95 -10.87 -1.30
CA GLN A 146 4.45 -12.07 -0.62
C GLN A 146 5.84 -11.85 -0.03
N GLN A 147 6.74 -11.24 -0.81
CA GLN A 147 8.10 -10.92 -0.37
C GLN A 147 8.09 -9.92 0.78
N LEU A 148 7.24 -8.88 0.72
CA LEU A 148 7.11 -7.91 1.79
C LEU A 148 6.56 -8.57 3.07
N GLN A 149 5.47 -9.34 2.97
CA GLN A 149 4.92 -10.03 4.15
C GLN A 149 5.94 -10.98 4.78
N ALA A 150 6.71 -11.72 3.98
CA ALA A 150 7.77 -12.58 4.49
C ALA A 150 8.87 -11.78 5.21
N ARG A 151 9.26 -10.62 4.66
CA ARG A 151 10.28 -9.73 5.25
C ARG A 151 9.81 -8.99 6.50
N LEU A 152 8.50 -8.76 6.65
CA LEU A 152 7.91 -8.17 7.86
C LEU A 152 7.96 -9.14 9.07
N GLY A 153 8.11 -10.44 8.84
CA GLY A 153 8.16 -11.44 9.90
C GLY A 153 6.88 -11.43 10.74
N GLY A 154 6.97 -10.94 11.99
CA GLY A 154 5.82 -10.79 12.88
C GLY A 154 4.91 -9.59 12.58
N GLY A 155 5.33 -8.68 11.69
CA GLY A 155 4.50 -7.57 11.22
C GLY A 155 3.47 -8.01 10.18
N VAL A 156 2.56 -7.09 9.81
CA VAL A 156 1.46 -7.39 8.89
C VAL A 156 1.44 -6.50 7.66
N LEU A 157 1.23 -7.12 6.49
CA LEU A 157 0.83 -6.44 5.28
C LEU A 157 -0.68 -6.60 5.11
N VAL A 158 -1.41 -5.50 5.17
CA VAL A 158 -2.84 -5.43 4.83
C VAL A 158 -2.96 -5.12 3.34
N ALA A 159 -3.25 -6.13 2.53
CA ALA A 159 -3.36 -5.97 1.08
C ALA A 159 -4.84 -5.78 0.66
N ASN A 160 -5.15 -4.64 0.04
CA ASN A 160 -6.52 -4.30 -0.33
C ASN A 160 -7.07 -5.26 -1.39
N ARG A 161 -8.28 -5.80 -1.15
CA ARG A 161 -8.97 -6.79 -1.99
C ARG A 161 -8.22 -8.12 -2.23
N ALA A 162 -7.11 -8.36 -1.53
CA ALA A 162 -6.25 -9.54 -1.70
C ALA A 162 -6.82 -10.82 -1.03
N TYR A 163 -8.12 -11.07 -1.21
CA TYR A 163 -8.86 -12.10 -0.48
C TYR A 163 -8.28 -13.50 -0.70
N SER A 164 -7.87 -13.82 -1.92
CA SER A 164 -7.31 -15.13 -2.30
C SER A 164 -5.80 -15.12 -2.55
N MET A 165 -5.13 -13.96 -2.41
CA MET A 165 -3.67 -13.88 -2.64
C MET A 165 -2.93 -14.72 -1.58
N PRO A 166 -2.13 -15.74 -1.95
CA PRO A 166 -1.41 -16.52 -0.95
C PRO A 166 -0.23 -15.73 -0.40
N GLY A 167 0.19 -16.02 0.82
CA GLY A 167 1.40 -15.47 1.43
C GLY A 167 1.29 -14.03 1.95
N VAL A 168 0.10 -13.44 2.00
CA VAL A 168 -0.17 -12.17 2.71
C VAL A 168 -0.89 -12.45 4.03
N GLY A 169 -0.59 -11.67 5.07
CA GLY A 169 -1.13 -11.89 6.43
C GLY A 169 -2.51 -11.31 6.65
N ALA A 170 -2.92 -10.32 5.85
CA ALA A 170 -4.22 -9.67 5.98
C ALA A 170 -4.78 -9.19 4.64
N ALA A 171 -6.11 -9.13 4.57
CA ALA A 171 -6.83 -8.55 3.43
C ALA A 171 -7.85 -7.52 3.91
N MET A 172 -7.91 -6.38 3.22
CA MET A 172 -8.95 -5.36 3.43
C MET A 172 -10.13 -5.61 2.49
N ILE A 173 -11.33 -5.65 3.07
CA ILE A 173 -12.61 -5.66 2.36
C ILE A 173 -13.08 -4.21 2.25
N GLU A 174 -12.83 -3.62 1.08
CA GLU A 174 -13.25 -2.28 0.71
C GLU A 174 -14.74 -2.33 0.35
N TYR A 175 -15.60 -1.62 1.09
CA TYR A 175 -17.07 -1.61 0.95
C TYR A 175 -17.79 -2.79 1.65
N PHE A 176 -17.47 -3.02 2.92
CA PHE A 176 -18.19 -3.99 3.72
C PHE A 176 -19.56 -3.44 4.15
N SER A 177 -20.62 -4.19 3.88
CA SER A 177 -21.94 -3.98 4.49
C SER A 177 -22.39 -5.22 5.27
N ALA A 178 -23.37 -5.05 6.17
CA ALA A 178 -23.95 -6.17 6.90
C ALA A 178 -24.90 -7.02 6.02
N ASP A 179 -24.40 -7.46 4.87
CA ASP A 179 -25.09 -8.33 3.91
C ASP A 179 -24.38 -9.68 3.77
N GLU A 180 -25.06 -10.59 3.07
CA GLU A 180 -24.61 -11.96 2.93
C GLU A 180 -23.27 -12.09 2.16
N ASP A 181 -23.07 -11.29 1.12
CA ASP A 181 -21.89 -11.37 0.27
C ASP A 181 -20.63 -10.87 1.00
N SER A 182 -20.77 -9.78 1.75
CA SER A 182 -19.73 -9.23 2.62
C SER A 182 -19.35 -10.22 3.73
N ILE A 183 -20.34 -10.85 4.37
CA ILE A 183 -20.11 -11.88 5.39
C ILE A 183 -19.41 -13.10 4.78
N ARG A 184 -19.83 -13.58 3.61
CA ARG A 184 -19.15 -14.70 2.93
C ARG A 184 -17.70 -14.35 2.60
N THR A 185 -17.44 -13.13 2.13
CA THR A 185 -16.08 -12.65 1.85
C THR A 185 -15.23 -12.61 3.11
N LEU A 186 -15.76 -12.06 4.21
CA LEU A 186 -15.11 -12.04 5.52
C LEU A 186 -14.73 -13.47 5.97
N MET A 187 -15.70 -14.39 5.96
CA MET A 187 -15.48 -15.77 6.37
C MET A 187 -14.43 -16.45 5.49
N GLY A 188 -14.46 -16.25 4.17
CA GLY A 188 -13.47 -16.81 3.25
C GLY A 188 -12.06 -16.26 3.44
N VAL A 189 -11.90 -14.99 3.85
CA VAL A 189 -10.61 -14.42 4.23
C VAL A 189 -10.07 -15.08 5.50
N VAL A 190 -10.93 -15.25 6.51
CA VAL A 190 -10.56 -15.86 7.80
C VAL A 190 -10.24 -17.35 7.65
N GLU A 191 -10.98 -18.08 6.83
CA GLU A 191 -10.76 -19.51 6.56
C GLU A 191 -9.39 -19.78 5.90
N GLN A 192 -8.86 -18.79 5.16
CA GLN A 192 -7.51 -18.82 4.61
C GLN A 192 -6.41 -18.45 5.63
N GLY A 193 -6.77 -18.25 6.90
CA GLY A 193 -5.84 -17.92 7.99
C GLY A 193 -5.36 -16.46 7.97
N LYS A 194 -6.06 -15.57 7.25
CA LYS A 194 -5.73 -14.15 7.17
C LYS A 194 -6.51 -13.33 8.20
N MET A 195 -5.93 -12.22 8.64
CA MET A 195 -6.70 -11.18 9.31
C MET A 195 -7.59 -10.45 8.28
N ALA A 196 -8.89 -10.37 8.56
CA ALA A 196 -9.81 -9.55 7.77
C ALA A 196 -9.90 -8.14 8.37
N VAL A 197 -9.64 -7.13 7.55
CA VAL A 197 -9.90 -5.72 7.87
C VAL A 197 -11.10 -5.28 7.02
N VAL A 198 -12.02 -4.52 7.58
CA VAL A 198 -13.24 -4.10 6.88
C VAL A 198 -13.37 -2.57 6.92
N HIS A 199 -13.82 -1.99 5.82
CA HIS A 199 -14.14 -0.56 5.66
C HIS A 199 -15.52 -0.38 5.04
#